data_AF-A0A1S4B190-F1
#
_entry.id   AF-A0A1S4B190-F1
#
_cell.length_a   1.000
_cell.length_b   1.000
_cell.length_c   1.000
_cell.angle_alpha   90.00
_cell.angle_beta   90.00
_cell.angle_gamma   90.00
#
_symmetry.space_group_name_H-M   'P 1'
#
loop_
_entity.id
_entity.type
_entity.pdbx_description
1 polymer ?
#
loop_
_entity_poly.entity_id
_entity_poly.type
_entity_poly.pdbx_seq_one_letter_code
_entity_poly.pdbx_strand_id
1 'polypeptide(L)'
;MAWELGKQLLIEEVDMAAPPKKMEVRLKILYAFLRYTNIYFWEAKKLKLEGPHIVSAAPSIAGLPNLEYLKLEDWGTKSEEWCLKDIKFNKLKLLKLVALGISRLDDPEESFPMLEMLVIKMCHKLEEIPPSFADIETLKQIKLIGRRPQTLEPSAVKLKEDIEEIEGCNRLNLIMDVWISEHHSRQLRLQAQAHRENM
;
A
#
# COMPACT_ATOMS: atom_id res chain seq x y z
N MET A 1 -20.24 -21.73 6.82
CA MET A 1 -20.32 -21.47 8.28
C MET A 1 -20.99 -20.12 8.45
N ALA A 2 -22.19 -20.11 9.03
CA ALA A 2 -22.95 -18.90 9.32
C ALA A 2 -22.44 -18.30 10.64
N TRP A 3 -22.20 -16.99 10.68
CA TRP A 3 -21.77 -16.27 11.88
C TRP A 3 -22.97 -15.72 12.66
N GLU A 4 -22.89 -15.72 13.99
CA GLU A 4 -23.90 -15.18 14.91
C GLU A 4 -23.62 -13.71 15.28
N LEU A 5 -24.66 -12.86 15.28
CA LEU A 5 -24.61 -11.48 15.75
C LEU A 5 -24.26 -11.41 17.24
N GLY A 6 -23.22 -10.64 17.61
CA GLY A 6 -23.00 -10.21 19.00
C GLY A 6 -21.63 -10.51 19.62
N LYS A 7 -20.73 -11.24 18.95
CA LYS A 7 -19.39 -11.50 19.50
C LYS A 7 -18.46 -10.27 19.41
N GLN A 8 -17.76 -10.00 20.50
CA GLN A 8 -16.75 -8.94 20.63
C GLN A 8 -15.46 -9.34 19.87
N LEU A 9 -14.75 -8.34 19.32
CA LEU A 9 -13.53 -8.54 18.51
C LEU A 9 -12.40 -9.17 19.33
N LEU A 10 -11.73 -10.17 18.74
CA LEU A 10 -10.41 -10.65 19.17
C LEU A 10 -9.33 -9.90 18.37
N ILE A 11 -8.74 -8.88 18.99
CA ILE A 11 -7.52 -8.23 18.50
C ILE A 11 -6.36 -9.01 19.13
N GLU A 12 -5.66 -9.83 18.35
CA GLU A 12 -4.44 -10.48 18.81
C GLU A 12 -3.24 -9.59 18.48
N GLU A 13 -2.40 -9.36 19.48
CA GLU A 13 -1.10 -8.73 19.30
C GLU A 13 -0.23 -9.67 18.47
N VAL A 14 0.31 -9.15 17.36
CA VAL A 14 1.09 -9.98 16.43
C VAL A 14 2.51 -10.06 16.97
N ASP A 15 2.93 -11.26 17.37
CA ASP A 15 4.34 -11.61 17.51
C ASP A 15 5.01 -11.61 16.12
N MET A 16 5.38 -10.41 15.67
CA MET A 16 6.28 -10.24 14.56
C MET A 16 7.70 -10.32 15.11
N ALA A 17 8.52 -11.20 14.52
CA ALA A 17 9.90 -11.54 14.91
C ALA A 17 10.89 -10.36 15.06
N ALA A 18 10.44 -9.11 14.92
CA ALA A 18 11.20 -7.90 15.22
C ALA A 18 10.38 -6.97 16.14
N PRO A 19 10.97 -6.45 17.23
CA PRO A 19 10.26 -5.55 18.15
C PRO A 19 9.71 -4.31 17.43
N PRO A 20 8.50 -3.84 17.80
CA PRO A 20 7.93 -2.64 17.20
C PRO A 20 8.81 -1.43 17.48
N LYS A 21 8.96 -0.54 16.50
CA LYS A 21 9.65 0.74 16.71
C LYS A 21 8.79 1.64 17.60
N LYS A 22 9.43 2.63 18.25
CA LYS A 22 8.71 3.66 19.01
C LYS A 22 7.58 4.26 18.14
N MET A 23 6.34 4.25 18.65
CA MET A 23 5.09 4.69 17.97
C MET A 23 4.61 3.82 16.78
N GLU A 24 5.09 2.58 16.65
CA GLU A 24 4.61 1.61 15.67
C GLU A 24 3.61 0.64 16.30
N VAL A 25 2.44 0.48 15.68
CA VAL A 25 1.49 -0.56 16.08
C VAL A 25 1.14 -1.44 14.89
N ARG A 26 1.10 -2.75 15.16
CA ARG A 26 0.89 -3.80 14.17
C ARG A 26 -0.36 -4.57 14.57
N LEU A 27 -1.35 -4.61 13.69
CA LEU A 27 -2.59 -5.34 13.91
C LEU A 27 -2.71 -6.42 12.84
N LYS A 28 -3.02 -7.65 13.26
CA LYS A 28 -3.47 -8.72 12.35
C LYS A 28 -4.96 -8.86 12.54
N ILE A 29 -5.71 -8.54 11.48
CA ILE A 29 -7.16 -8.61 11.51
C ILE A 29 -7.55 -10.01 11.01
N LEU A 30 -8.05 -10.85 11.91
CA LEU A 30 -8.43 -12.22 11.58
C LEU A 30 -9.86 -12.31 11.00
N TYR A 31 -10.75 -11.33 11.23
CA TYR A 31 -12.08 -11.22 10.62
C TYR A 31 -12.63 -9.79 10.68
N ALA A 32 -13.36 -9.36 9.64
CA ALA A 32 -13.80 -7.98 9.41
C ALA A 32 -14.96 -7.56 10.33
N PHE A 33 -14.75 -6.52 11.13
CA PHE A 33 -15.71 -5.46 11.51
C PHE A 33 -15.08 -4.66 12.66
N LEU A 34 -14.15 -3.75 12.36
CA LEU A 34 -13.77 -2.72 13.32
C LEU A 34 -14.99 -1.78 13.49
N ARG A 35 -15.71 -1.85 14.61
CA ARG A 35 -16.73 -0.83 14.91
C ARG A 35 -16.02 0.48 15.23
N TYR A 36 -16.61 1.59 14.78
CA TYR A 36 -16.16 2.98 15.02
C TYR A 36 -15.76 3.29 16.48
N THR A 37 -16.21 2.48 17.44
CA THR A 37 -16.06 2.74 18.87
C THR A 37 -14.71 2.37 19.50
N ASN A 38 -13.84 1.62 18.81
CA ASN A 38 -12.62 1.06 19.44
C ASN A 38 -11.34 1.90 19.25
N ILE A 39 -11.43 3.12 18.69
CA ILE A 39 -10.25 3.85 18.18
C ILE A 39 -10.14 5.28 18.76
N TYR A 40 -10.99 5.64 19.73
CA TYR A 40 -11.07 7.01 20.23
C TYR A 40 -9.83 7.52 20.99
N PHE A 41 -8.78 6.70 21.16
CA PHE A 41 -7.52 7.14 21.77
C PHE A 41 -6.33 6.36 21.19
N TRP A 42 -5.79 6.81 20.06
CA TRP A 42 -4.65 6.17 19.41
C TRP A 42 -3.60 7.18 18.95
N GLU A 43 -2.44 7.16 19.59
CA GLU A 43 -1.32 8.08 19.33
C GLU A 43 -0.28 7.54 18.33
N ALA A 44 -0.50 6.36 17.75
CA ALA A 44 0.50 5.76 16.88
C ALA A 44 0.61 6.49 15.53
N LYS A 45 1.85 6.68 15.08
CA LYS A 45 2.17 7.29 13.79
C LYS A 45 2.25 6.28 12.65
N LYS A 46 2.41 5.00 12.99
CA LYS A 46 2.57 3.92 12.01
C LYS A 46 1.57 2.82 12.29
N LEU A 47 0.82 2.46 11.26
CA LEU A 47 -0.12 1.36 11.28
C LEU A 47 0.22 0.37 10.17
N LYS A 48 0.29 -0.89 10.56
CA LYS A 48 0.46 -2.02 9.66
C LYS A 48 -0.74 -2.94 9.84
N LEU A 49 -1.51 -3.11 8.78
CA LEU A 49 -2.62 -4.03 8.73
C LEU A 49 -2.25 -5.19 7.80
N GLU A 50 -2.38 -6.42 8.31
CA GLU A 50 -2.17 -7.64 7.53
C GLU A 50 -3.32 -8.62 7.77
N GLY A 51 -3.86 -9.18 6.67
CA GLY A 51 -4.98 -10.12 6.74
C GLY A 51 -5.86 -10.07 5.48
N PRO A 52 -6.81 -11.00 5.34
CA PRO A 52 -7.76 -10.99 4.24
C PRO A 52 -8.78 -9.86 4.39
N HIS A 53 -9.25 -9.29 3.28
CA HIS A 53 -10.34 -8.30 3.23
C HIS A 53 -10.00 -6.97 3.92
N ILE A 54 -8.75 -6.53 3.81
CA ILE A 54 -8.26 -5.39 4.60
C ILE A 54 -8.79 -4.06 4.11
N VAL A 55 -9.08 -3.99 2.80
CA VAL A 55 -9.63 -2.82 2.14
C VAL A 55 -11.02 -2.51 2.72
N SER A 56 -11.83 -3.53 2.97
CA SER A 56 -13.13 -3.39 3.65
C SER A 56 -13.04 -2.89 5.11
N ALA A 57 -11.90 -3.06 5.79
CA ALA A 57 -11.68 -2.60 7.16
C ALA A 57 -11.05 -1.20 7.25
N ALA A 58 -10.64 -0.63 6.12
CA ALA A 58 -9.96 0.66 6.04
C ALA A 58 -10.83 1.88 6.48
N PRO A 59 -12.17 1.89 6.30
CA PRO A 59 -13.03 2.93 6.87
C PRO A 59 -12.93 3.10 8.37
N SER A 60 -12.69 2.01 9.09
CA SER A 60 -12.66 2.07 10.54
C SER A 60 -11.39 2.75 11.06
N ILE A 61 -10.27 2.66 10.34
CA ILE A 61 -8.98 3.28 10.73
C ILE A 61 -8.81 4.72 10.23
N ALA A 62 -9.75 5.20 9.43
CA ALA A 62 -9.83 6.55 8.87
C ALA A 62 -9.71 7.69 9.89
N GLY A 63 -10.13 7.43 11.13
CA GLY A 63 -10.19 8.44 12.19
C GLY A 63 -8.88 8.66 12.95
N LEU A 64 -7.77 8.06 12.53
CA LEU A 64 -6.50 8.15 13.25
C LEU A 64 -5.80 9.51 13.02
N PRO A 65 -5.79 10.43 14.00
CA PRO A 65 -5.42 11.83 13.75
C PRO A 65 -3.92 12.07 13.57
N ASN A 66 -3.08 11.09 13.91
CA ASN A 66 -1.62 11.20 13.89
C ASN A 66 -0.94 10.17 12.96
N LEU A 67 -1.72 9.48 12.13
CA LEU A 67 -1.19 8.44 11.26
C LEU A 67 -0.35 9.06 10.12
N GLU A 68 0.96 8.80 10.14
CA GLU A 68 1.91 9.25 9.12
C GLU A 68 2.31 8.12 8.16
N TYR A 69 2.16 6.86 8.57
CA TYR A 69 2.50 5.66 7.78
C TYR A 69 1.39 4.63 7.84
N LEU A 70 0.94 4.17 6.68
CA LEU A 70 -0.06 3.12 6.53
C LEU A 70 0.48 2.07 5.58
N LYS A 71 0.59 0.83 6.08
CA LYS A 71 0.81 -0.35 5.26
C LYS A 71 -0.43 -1.22 5.27
N LEU A 72 -0.92 -1.54 4.08
CA LEU A 72 -1.99 -2.50 3.86
C LEU A 72 -1.40 -3.69 3.11
N GLU A 73 -1.54 -4.88 3.69
CA GLU A 73 -1.16 -6.13 3.04
C GLU A 73 -2.32 -7.13 3.11
N ASP A 74 -2.77 -7.56 1.93
CA ASP A 74 -3.90 -8.48 1.77
C ASP A 74 -3.42 -9.68 0.95
N TRP A 75 -3.64 -10.89 1.47
CA TRP A 75 -3.36 -12.15 0.76
C TRP A 75 -4.64 -12.84 0.29
N GLY A 76 -5.79 -12.17 0.42
CA GLY A 76 -7.10 -12.60 -0.04
C GLY A 76 -7.19 -12.65 -1.56
N THR A 77 -7.90 -13.66 -2.07
CA THR A 77 -7.97 -13.96 -3.51
C THR A 77 -8.98 -13.11 -4.29
N LYS A 78 -9.91 -12.45 -3.59
CA LYS A 78 -10.99 -11.68 -4.22
C LYS A 78 -10.56 -10.26 -4.52
N SER A 79 -11.01 -9.77 -5.68
CA SER A 79 -10.88 -8.37 -6.03
C SER A 79 -11.86 -7.58 -5.20
N GLU A 80 -11.38 -6.64 -4.40
CA GLU A 80 -12.24 -5.69 -3.70
C GLU A 80 -12.10 -4.32 -4.36
N GLU A 81 -13.22 -3.61 -4.46
CA GLU A 81 -13.20 -2.18 -4.78
C GLU A 81 -12.57 -1.44 -3.60
N TRP A 82 -11.72 -0.47 -3.90
CA TRP A 82 -11.12 0.39 -2.90
C TRP A 82 -12.18 1.37 -2.38
N CYS A 83 -12.86 1.01 -1.30
CA CYS A 83 -13.90 1.83 -0.68
C CYS A 83 -13.33 2.70 0.46
N LEU A 84 -12.49 3.67 0.11
CA LEU A 84 -12.13 4.77 1.01
C LEU A 84 -12.97 6.03 0.81
N LYS A 85 -14.11 5.92 0.12
CA LYS A 85 -15.04 7.04 -0.05
C LYS A 85 -15.39 7.61 1.34
N ASP A 86 -15.24 8.92 1.48
CA ASP A 86 -15.44 9.70 2.71
C ASP A 86 -14.40 9.51 3.83
N ILE A 87 -13.25 8.87 3.54
CA ILE A 87 -12.19 8.62 4.52
C ILE A 87 -10.94 9.43 4.20
N LYS A 88 -10.53 10.26 5.16
CA LYS A 88 -9.42 11.19 4.97
C LYS A 88 -8.31 10.99 6.00
N PHE A 89 -7.13 10.62 5.52
CA PHE A 89 -5.93 10.50 6.34
C PHE A 89 -5.10 11.78 6.31
N ASN A 90 -5.49 12.77 7.12
CA ASN A 90 -4.97 14.15 7.07
C ASN A 90 -3.45 14.30 7.29
N LYS A 91 -2.76 13.35 7.92
CA LYS A 91 -1.32 13.44 8.21
C LYS A 91 -0.50 12.34 7.54
N LEU A 92 -1.12 11.54 6.67
CA LEU A 92 -0.45 10.38 6.09
C LEU A 92 0.58 10.83 5.06
N LYS A 93 1.83 10.46 5.30
CA LYS A 93 2.98 10.78 4.45
C LYS A 93 3.40 9.61 3.58
N LEU A 94 3.19 8.38 4.05
CA LEU A 94 3.59 7.18 3.33
C LEU A 94 2.46 6.14 3.31
N LEU A 95 2.01 5.82 2.10
CA LEU A 95 1.06 4.75 1.83
C LEU A 95 1.78 3.58 1.15
N LYS A 96 1.70 2.40 1.74
CA LYS A 96 2.32 1.18 1.20
C LYS A 96 1.27 0.10 0.99
N LEU A 97 0.99 -0.18 -0.27
CA LEU A 97 0.07 -1.23 -0.72
C LEU A 97 0.89 -2.47 -1.07
N VAL A 98 0.63 -3.60 -0.43
CA VAL A 98 1.37 -4.85 -0.65
C VAL A 98 0.43 -5.99 -0.96
N ALA A 99 0.64 -6.65 -2.10
CA ALA A 99 -0.12 -7.82 -2.54
C ALA A 99 -1.65 -7.60 -2.63
N LEU A 100 -2.12 -6.35 -2.63
CA LEU A 100 -3.54 -6.05 -2.62
C LEU A 100 -4.23 -6.52 -3.89
N GLY A 101 -5.40 -7.13 -3.72
CA GLY A 101 -6.28 -7.55 -4.80
C GLY A 101 -7.10 -6.43 -5.43
N ILE A 102 -6.73 -5.16 -5.29
CA ILE A 102 -7.52 -4.03 -5.82
C ILE A 102 -7.31 -3.85 -7.33
N SER A 103 -8.36 -3.46 -8.06
CA SER A 103 -8.28 -3.10 -9.47
C SER A 103 -8.18 -1.60 -9.71
N ARG A 104 -8.72 -0.78 -8.79
CA ARG A 104 -8.79 0.69 -8.90
C ARG A 104 -8.56 1.37 -7.56
N LEU A 105 -8.09 2.61 -7.62
CA LEU A 105 -7.94 3.53 -6.49
C LEU A 105 -8.84 4.72 -6.76
N ASP A 106 -9.85 4.94 -5.92
CA ASP A 106 -10.77 6.07 -6.08
C ASP A 106 -10.30 7.26 -5.20
N ASP A 107 -10.37 8.48 -5.76
CA ASP A 107 -10.23 9.77 -5.07
C ASP A 107 -9.02 9.89 -4.09
N PRO A 108 -7.77 9.65 -4.55
CA PRO A 108 -6.59 9.74 -3.71
C PRO A 108 -6.30 11.14 -3.17
N GLU A 109 -6.63 12.21 -3.90
CA GLU A 109 -6.43 13.60 -3.46
C GLU A 109 -7.22 13.90 -2.18
N GLU A 110 -8.49 13.52 -2.17
CA GLU A 110 -9.37 13.72 -1.01
C GLU A 110 -8.93 12.85 0.18
N SER A 111 -8.51 11.61 -0.12
CA SER A 111 -8.15 10.62 0.88
C SER A 111 -6.78 10.88 1.54
N PHE A 112 -5.81 11.41 0.79
CA PHE A 112 -4.39 11.50 1.19
C PHE A 112 -3.76 12.88 0.90
N PRO A 113 -4.28 13.97 1.47
CA PRO A 113 -3.87 15.34 1.12
C PRO A 113 -2.41 15.68 1.46
N MET A 114 -1.74 14.89 2.31
CA MET A 114 -0.34 15.12 2.73
C MET A 114 0.61 13.99 2.29
N LEU A 115 0.20 13.17 1.31
CA LEU A 115 1.01 12.03 0.89
C LEU A 115 2.32 12.48 0.26
N GLU A 116 3.44 11.96 0.77
CA GLU A 116 4.78 12.23 0.22
C GLU A 116 5.28 11.06 -0.63
N MET A 117 4.90 9.83 -0.28
CA MET A 117 5.37 8.60 -0.93
C MET A 117 4.28 7.54 -1.08
N LEU A 118 4.09 7.08 -2.30
CA LEU A 118 3.26 5.93 -2.64
C LEU A 118 4.15 4.73 -2.99
N VAL A 119 3.94 3.60 -2.34
CA VAL A 119 4.63 2.34 -2.65
C VAL A 119 3.59 1.28 -3.01
N ILE A 120 3.60 0.83 -4.26
CA ILE A 120 2.76 -0.26 -4.76
C ILE A 120 3.64 -1.48 -4.96
N LYS A 121 3.45 -2.52 -4.14
CA LYS A 121 4.21 -3.76 -4.19
C LYS A 121 3.29 -4.93 -4.50
N MET A 122 3.58 -5.71 -5.55
CA MET A 122 2.87 -6.96 -5.89
C MET A 122 1.35 -6.81 -6.08
N CYS A 123 0.84 -5.62 -6.39
CA CYS A 123 -0.58 -5.39 -6.64
C CYS A 123 -0.87 -5.66 -8.13
N HIS A 124 -1.00 -6.93 -8.50
CA HIS A 124 -1.05 -7.36 -9.90
C HIS A 124 -2.39 -7.09 -10.62
N LYS A 125 -3.44 -6.73 -9.87
CA LYS A 125 -4.76 -6.45 -10.42
C LYS A 125 -5.00 -4.96 -10.68
N LEU A 126 -4.17 -4.08 -10.11
CA LEU A 126 -4.32 -2.64 -10.25
C LEU A 126 -4.09 -2.25 -11.72
N GLU A 127 -5.08 -1.59 -12.30
CA GLU A 127 -5.10 -1.26 -13.74
C GLU A 127 -4.24 -0.03 -14.04
N GLU A 128 -4.38 1.01 -13.22
CA GLU A 128 -3.71 2.30 -13.41
C GLU A 128 -3.49 3.04 -12.09
N ILE A 129 -2.60 4.04 -12.12
CA ILE A 129 -2.47 5.06 -11.08
C ILE A 129 -3.42 6.21 -11.43
N PRO A 130 -4.36 6.59 -10.55
CA PRO A 130 -5.28 7.69 -10.79
C PRO A 130 -4.56 9.01 -11.09
N PRO A 131 -5.05 9.80 -12.05
CA PRO A 131 -4.44 11.09 -12.40
C PRO A 131 -4.51 12.11 -11.26
N SER A 132 -5.49 12.01 -10.36
CA SER A 132 -5.64 12.91 -9.20
C SER A 132 -4.52 12.80 -8.16
N PHE A 133 -3.58 11.86 -8.32
CA PHE A 133 -2.32 11.92 -7.58
C PHE A 133 -1.46 13.15 -7.97
N ALA A 134 -1.71 13.77 -9.13
CA ALA A 134 -1.04 14.99 -9.57
C ALA A 134 -1.42 16.18 -8.69
N ASP A 135 -2.67 16.23 -8.23
CA ASP A 135 -3.21 17.32 -7.41
C ASP A 135 -2.64 17.29 -5.96
N ILE A 136 -1.98 16.21 -5.56
CA ILE A 136 -1.34 16.08 -4.24
C ILE A 136 0.06 16.73 -4.29
N GLU A 137 0.15 18.02 -4.00
CA GLU A 137 1.40 18.80 -4.05
C GLU A 137 2.57 18.21 -3.24
N THR A 138 2.28 17.50 -2.15
CA THR A 138 3.30 16.90 -1.29
C THR A 138 3.94 15.65 -1.88
N LEU A 139 3.34 15.05 -2.91
CA LEU A 139 3.77 13.78 -3.48
C LEU A 139 5.11 13.95 -4.21
N LYS A 140 6.13 13.24 -3.74
CA LYS A 140 7.50 13.32 -4.25
C LYS A 140 8.00 12.01 -4.84
N GLN A 141 7.36 10.89 -4.50
CA GLN A 141 7.82 9.59 -4.95
C GLN A 141 6.70 8.59 -5.16
N ILE A 142 6.76 7.90 -6.29
CA ILE A 142 6.00 6.68 -6.56
C ILE A 142 6.99 5.54 -6.77
N LYS A 143 6.79 4.45 -6.03
CA LYS A 143 7.61 3.25 -6.15
C LYS A 143 6.74 2.04 -6.54
N LEU A 144 7.02 1.48 -7.71
CA LEU A 144 6.35 0.30 -8.24
C LEU A 144 7.27 -0.91 -8.10
N ILE A 145 6.84 -1.94 -7.38
CA ILE A 145 7.64 -3.13 -7.10
C ILE A 145 6.82 -4.36 -7.45
N GLY A 146 7.29 -5.23 -8.33
CA GLY A 146 6.58 -6.48 -8.56
C GLY A 146 7.17 -7.33 -9.66
N ARG A 147 6.49 -8.43 -10.01
CA ARG A 147 6.90 -9.26 -11.15
C ARG A 147 6.73 -8.54 -12.49
N ARG A 148 5.73 -7.67 -12.58
CA ARG A 148 5.42 -6.90 -13.79
C ARG A 148 5.07 -5.44 -13.44
N PRO A 149 6.00 -4.63 -12.92
CA PRO A 149 5.73 -3.23 -12.59
C PRO A 149 5.35 -2.40 -13.83
N GLN A 150 5.76 -2.84 -15.02
CA GLN A 150 5.46 -2.19 -16.30
C GLN A 150 3.96 -2.12 -16.64
N THR A 151 3.09 -2.86 -15.95
CA THR A 151 1.64 -2.74 -16.18
C THR A 151 1.10 -1.37 -15.76
N LEU A 152 1.71 -0.76 -14.72
CA LEU A 152 1.33 0.55 -14.18
C LEU A 152 2.21 1.68 -14.73
N GLU A 153 3.32 1.34 -15.39
CA GLU A 153 4.29 2.29 -15.93
C GLU A 153 3.64 3.35 -16.84
N PRO A 154 2.77 3.01 -17.82
CA PRO A 154 2.18 4.03 -18.68
C PRO A 154 1.41 5.10 -17.91
N SER A 155 0.61 4.70 -16.92
CA SER A 155 -0.13 5.65 -16.07
C SER A 155 0.78 6.47 -15.17
N ALA A 156 1.85 5.87 -14.62
CA ALA A 156 2.80 6.54 -13.74
C ALA A 156 3.68 7.55 -14.48
N VAL A 157 4.10 7.21 -15.70
CA VAL A 157 4.87 8.10 -16.58
C VAL A 157 4.00 9.27 -17.03
N LYS A 158 2.78 9.00 -17.50
CA LYS A 158 1.84 10.04 -17.89
C LYS A 158 1.57 11.01 -16.74
N LEU A 159 1.27 10.51 -15.54
CA LEU A 159 1.08 11.34 -14.34
C LEU A 159 2.28 12.26 -14.10
N LYS A 160 3.50 11.73 -14.23
CA LYS A 160 4.73 12.51 -14.02
C LYS A 160 4.92 13.57 -15.09
N GLU A 161 4.65 13.25 -16.35
CA GLU A 161 4.72 14.18 -17.48
C GLU A 161 3.70 15.31 -17.32
N ASP A 162 2.45 14.98 -16.95
CA ASP A 162 1.38 15.95 -16.71
C ASP A 162 1.78 16.95 -15.58
N ILE A 163 2.38 16.47 -14.48
CA ILE A 163 2.88 17.34 -13.39
C ILE A 163 4.01 18.26 -13.89
N GLU A 164 4.97 17.71 -14.65
CA GLU A 164 6.11 18.48 -15.15
C GLU A 164 5.67 19.56 -16.16
N GLU A 165 4.65 19.28 -16.98
CA GLU A 165 4.06 20.26 -17.90
C GLU A 165 3.36 21.41 -17.16
N ILE A 166 2.62 21.10 -16.11
CA ILE A 166 1.86 22.09 -15.33
C ILE A 166 2.79 22.96 -14.46
N GLU A 167 3.76 22.34 -13.77
CA GLU A 167 4.61 23.03 -12.79
C GLU A 167 5.91 23.57 -13.39
N GLY A 168 6.30 23.08 -14.57
CA GLY A 168 7.60 23.36 -15.18
C GLY A 168 8.78 22.74 -14.41
N CYS A 169 8.52 21.85 -13.45
CA CYS A 169 9.55 21.17 -12.69
C CYS A 169 9.18 19.72 -12.37
N ASN A 170 10.16 18.83 -12.44
CA ASN A 170 9.97 17.42 -12.12
C ASN A 170 10.09 17.19 -10.61
N ARG A 171 8.98 17.37 -9.87
CA ARG A 171 8.92 17.05 -8.43
C ARG A 171 8.72 15.57 -8.11
N LEU A 172 8.28 14.77 -9.07
CA LEU A 172 7.85 13.39 -8.86
C LEU A 172 8.92 12.37 -9.31
N ASN A 173 9.51 11.69 -8.34
CA ASN A 173 10.45 10.59 -8.62
C ASN A 173 9.71 9.26 -8.82
N LEU A 174 9.85 8.65 -9.99
CA LEU A 174 9.30 7.32 -10.30
C LEU A 174 10.40 6.25 -10.20
N ILE A 175 10.21 5.27 -9.33
CA ILE A 175 11.11 4.13 -9.17
C ILE A 175 10.37 2.85 -9.52
N MET A 176 10.95 2.04 -10.39
CA MET A 176 10.42 0.73 -10.75
C MET A 176 11.43 -0.37 -10.42
N ASP A 177 11.03 -1.32 -9.58
CA ASP A 177 11.82 -2.48 -9.20
C ASP A 177 11.14 -3.77 -9.64
N VAL A 178 11.78 -4.53 -10.54
CA VAL A 178 11.34 -5.88 -10.87
C VAL A 178 11.72 -6.81 -9.73
N TRP A 179 10.72 -7.38 -9.07
CA TRP A 179 10.93 -8.41 -8.07
C TRP A 179 11.17 -9.74 -8.78
N ILE A 180 12.42 -10.15 -8.81
CA ILE A 180 12.86 -11.48 -9.22
C ILE A 180 12.91 -12.33 -7.95
N SER A 181 12.28 -13.51 -7.95
CA SER A 181 12.40 -14.42 -6.80
C SER A 181 13.87 -14.77 -6.61
N GLU A 182 14.33 -14.90 -5.36
CA GLU A 182 15.73 -15.26 -5.08
C GLU A 182 16.15 -16.55 -5.80
N HIS A 183 15.21 -17.48 -6.01
CA HIS A 183 15.44 -18.69 -6.81
C HIS A 183 15.79 -18.38 -8.27
N HIS A 184 15.08 -17.46 -8.94
CA HIS A 184 15.41 -17.05 -10.31
C HIS A 184 16.71 -16.24 -10.37
N SER A 185 16.96 -15.35 -9.40
CA SER A 185 18.23 -14.61 -9.31
C SER A 185 19.42 -15.53 -9.09
N ARG A 186 19.27 -16.59 -8.29
CA ARG A 186 20.31 -17.60 -8.06
C ARG A 186 20.58 -18.41 -9.31
N GLN A 187 19.56 -18.81 -10.07
CA GLN A 187 19.74 -19.50 -11.35
C GLN A 187 20.47 -18.66 -12.39
N LEU A 188 20.11 -17.38 -12.55
CA LEU A 188 20.79 -16.48 -13.49
C LEU A 188 22.25 -16.24 -13.12
N ARG A 189 22.58 -16.11 -11.83
CA ARG A 189 23.97 -16.03 -11.36
C ARG A 189 24.75 -17.31 -11.65
N LEU A 190 24.15 -18.48 -11.40
CA LEU A 190 24.78 -19.77 -11.68
C LEU A 190 24.99 -20.00 -13.20
N GLN A 191 24.03 -19.59 -14.04
CA GLN A 191 24.16 -19.64 -15.50
C GLN A 191 25.24 -18.69 -16.02
N ALA A 192 25.31 -17.46 -15.50
CA ALA A 192 26.34 -16.50 -15.86
C ALA A 192 27.75 -16.94 -15.41
N GLN A 193 27.85 -17.67 -14.30
CA GLN A 193 29.11 -18.23 -13.82
C GLN A 193 29.55 -19.44 -14.65
N ALA A 194 28.63 -20.37 -14.94
CA ALA A 194 28.90 -21.51 -15.82
C ALA A 194 29.29 -21.09 -17.25
N HIS A 195 28.75 -19.97 -17.76
CA HIS A 195 29.16 -19.48 -19.08
C HIS A 195 30.56 -18.85 -19.09
N ARG A 196 31.02 -18.28 -17.98
CA ARG A 196 32.40 -17.77 -17.83
C ARG A 196 33.43 -18.86 -17.60
N GLU A 197 33.05 -19.96 -16.96
CA GLU A 197 33.94 -21.10 -16.69
C GLU A 197 34.12 -22.01 -17.91
N ASN A 198 33.27 -21.87 -18.94
CA ASN A 198 33.32 -22.63 -20.19
C ASN A 198 33.90 -21.83 -21.38
N MET A 199 34.55 -20.69 -21.11
CA MET A 199 35.21 -19.82 -22.11
C MET A 199 36.67 -19.63 -21.72
#